data_AF-A0ABD2QB93-F1
#
_entry.id   AF-A0ABD2QB93-F1
#
_cell.length_a   1.000
_cell.length_b   1.000
_cell.length_c   1.000
_cell.angle_alpha   90.00
_cell.angle_beta   90.00
_cell.angle_gamma   90.00
#
_symmetry.space_group_name_H-M   'P 1'
#
loop_
_entity.id
_entity.type
_entity.pdbx_description
1 polymer ?
#
loop_
_entity_poly.entity_id
_entity_poly.type
_entity_poly.pdbx_seq_one_letter_code
_entity_poly.pdbx_strand_id
1 'polypeptide(L)'
;MRRDKLCANHVLYPGMKLIDYEKAKNTFVWCTPCDYSENEISCEVFAIKFDNHADAEEFKNQIHHCLDSLINSKSDHPASCDGDEKAQADKSINSSKYTSVYDDSTDANLTDKLSRITVSEAKISADSVSA
;
A
#
# COMPACT_ATOMS: atom_id res chain seq x y z
N MET A 1 2.54 17.74 5.10
CA MET A 1 1.25 18.41 5.40
C MET A 1 1.33 19.07 6.78
N ARG A 2 0.72 20.26 6.97
CA ARG A 2 0.75 20.98 8.25
C ARG A 2 -0.62 21.62 8.55
N ARG A 3 -1.05 21.54 9.82
CA ARG A 3 -2.00 22.51 10.42
C ARG A 3 -1.21 23.40 11.36
N ASP A 4 -1.17 23.06 12.65
CA ASP A 4 -0.35 23.74 13.66
C ASP A 4 1.04 23.10 13.80
N LYS A 5 1.08 21.76 13.72
CA LYS A 5 2.28 20.91 13.69
C LYS A 5 2.34 20.10 12.39
N LEU A 6 3.51 19.53 12.10
CA LEU A 6 3.69 18.60 10.97
C LEU A 6 2.83 17.36 11.24
N CYS A 7 2.01 16.96 10.28
CA CYS A 7 1.04 15.87 10.49
C CYS A 7 1.09 14.78 9.41
N ALA A 8 1.95 14.95 8.41
CA ALA A 8 2.30 13.92 7.45
C ALA A 8 3.62 14.37 6.80
N ASN A 9 4.62 13.51 6.82
CA ASN A 9 5.93 13.74 6.26
C ASN A 9 6.55 12.42 5.81
N HIS A 10 6.23 12.02 4.59
CA HIS A 10 6.77 10.83 3.95
C HIS A 10 7.08 11.13 2.49
N VAL A 11 8.05 10.39 1.94
CA VAL A 11 8.37 10.43 0.52
C VAL A 11 7.39 9.55 -0.27
N LEU A 12 7.11 9.94 -1.51
CA LEU A 12 6.48 9.03 -2.46
C LEU A 12 7.47 7.92 -2.81
N TYR A 13 6.99 6.68 -2.81
CA TYR A 13 7.82 5.52 -3.14
C TYR A 13 7.18 4.70 -4.27
N PRO A 14 8.00 4.01 -5.09
CA PRO A 14 7.48 3.15 -6.16
C PRO A 14 6.59 2.06 -5.56
N GLY A 15 5.32 2.02 -5.97
CA GLY A 15 4.34 1.07 -5.44
C GLY A 15 3.41 1.63 -4.36
N MET A 16 3.54 2.91 -3.97
CA MET A 16 2.50 3.60 -3.20
C MET A 16 1.19 3.62 -4.01
N LYS A 17 0.06 3.32 -3.38
CA LYS A 17 -1.26 3.29 -4.03
C LYS A 17 -2.25 4.17 -3.28
N LEU A 18 -2.92 5.06 -4.01
CA LEU A 18 -4.09 5.80 -3.52
C LEU A 18 -5.33 4.98 -3.83
N ILE A 19 -6.10 4.65 -2.81
CA ILE A 19 -7.33 3.86 -2.89
C ILE A 19 -8.51 4.80 -2.67
N ASP A 20 -9.51 4.72 -3.54
CA ASP A 20 -10.75 5.47 -3.40
C ASP A 20 -11.54 4.96 -2.19
N TYR A 21 -12.05 5.88 -1.37
CA TYR A 21 -12.92 5.51 -0.26
C TYR A 21 -14.35 5.32 -0.75
N GLU A 22 -14.88 4.08 -0.67
CA GLU A 22 -16.18 3.71 -1.24
C GLU A 22 -17.35 4.62 -0.81
N LYS A 23 -17.30 5.17 0.41
CA LYS A 23 -18.38 6.02 0.93
C LYS A 23 -18.26 7.48 0.51
N ALA A 24 -17.12 7.93 -0.02
CA ALA A 24 -16.89 9.32 -0.37
C ALA A 24 -15.86 9.48 -1.50
N LYS A 25 -16.32 9.94 -2.67
CA LYS A 25 -15.49 10.09 -3.89
C LYS A 25 -14.39 11.15 -3.79
N ASN A 26 -14.53 12.07 -2.85
CA ASN A 26 -13.54 13.12 -2.54
C ASN A 26 -12.55 12.67 -1.45
N THR A 27 -12.47 11.37 -1.16
CA THR A 27 -11.65 10.82 -0.08
C THR A 27 -10.77 9.69 -0.60
N PHE A 28 -9.48 9.75 -0.29
CA PHE A 28 -8.51 8.72 -0.65
C PHE A 28 -7.77 8.22 0.59
N VAL A 29 -7.38 6.95 0.55
CA VAL A 29 -6.61 6.28 1.60
C VAL A 29 -5.34 5.69 1.01
N TRP A 30 -4.22 5.81 1.72
CA TRP A 30 -2.97 5.16 1.35
C TRP A 30 -2.16 4.78 2.60
N CYS A 31 -1.23 3.85 2.44
CA CYS A 31 -0.30 3.45 3.49
C CYS A 31 1.09 4.01 3.17
N THR A 32 1.84 4.38 4.20
CA THR A 32 3.27 4.68 4.10
C THR A 32 4.04 3.88 5.15
N PRO A 33 5.15 3.23 4.78
CA PRO A 33 5.97 2.50 5.74
C PRO A 33 6.88 3.40 6.58
N CYS A 34 7.10 4.65 6.16
CA CYS A 34 8.11 5.54 6.73
C CYS A 34 7.62 7.00 6.78
N ASP A 35 6.64 7.31 7.63
CA ASP A 35 6.30 8.70 7.98
C ASP A 35 7.22 9.22 9.09
N TYR A 36 7.58 10.50 9.03
CA TYR A 36 8.45 11.18 10.00
C TYR A 36 7.82 12.51 10.47
N SER A 37 6.52 12.52 10.75
CA SER A 37 5.83 13.71 11.25
C SER A 37 6.01 13.94 12.75
N GLU A 38 6.16 12.89 13.54
CA GLU A 38 6.28 12.90 15.01
C GLU A 38 7.74 12.73 15.50
N ASN A 39 8.73 13.10 14.68
CA ASN A 39 10.16 12.96 14.97
C ASN A 39 10.67 11.50 15.15
N GLU A 40 9.86 10.52 14.76
CA GLU A 40 10.19 9.09 14.69
C GLU A 40 9.67 8.50 13.38
N ILE A 41 10.31 7.44 12.87
CA ILE A 41 9.85 6.74 11.66
C ILE A 41 8.74 5.76 12.05
N SER A 42 7.53 5.95 11.51
CA SER A 42 6.36 5.11 11.74
C SER A 42 5.74 4.60 10.45
N CYS A 43 5.08 3.43 10.52
CA CYS A 43 4.22 2.93 9.45
C CYS A 43 2.79 3.39 9.74
N GLU A 44 2.19 4.12 8.80
CA GLU A 44 0.91 4.80 9.01
C GLU A 44 -0.03 4.65 7.81
N VAL A 45 -1.32 4.72 8.09
CA VAL A 45 -2.38 4.76 7.09
C VAL A 45 -3.01 6.14 7.11
N PHE A 46 -2.88 6.85 5.99
CA PHE A 46 -3.42 8.18 5.81
C PHE A 46 -4.75 8.11 5.08
N ALA A 47 -5.67 9.00 5.48
CA ALA A 47 -6.88 9.30 4.74
C ALA A 47 -6.96 10.81 4.54
N ILE A 48 -7.18 11.25 3.30
CA ILE A 48 -7.40 12.65 2.96
C ILE A 48 -8.80 12.82 2.40
N LYS A 49 -9.50 13.87 2.83
CA LYS A 49 -10.79 14.28 2.28
C LYS A 49 -10.69 15.71 1.79
N PHE A 50 -11.13 15.95 0.56
CA PHE A 50 -11.20 17.28 -0.05
C PHE A 50 -12.62 17.83 0.04
N ASP A 51 -12.77 19.15 0.15
CA ASP A 51 -14.09 19.76 0.14
C ASP A 51 -14.74 19.68 -1.26
N ASN A 52 -13.93 19.84 -2.31
CA ASN A 52 -14.35 19.78 -3.69
C ASN A 52 -13.88 18.48 -4.37
N HIS A 53 -14.73 17.93 -5.24
CA HIS A 53 -14.40 16.76 -6.04
C HIS A 53 -13.33 17.07 -7.09
N ALA A 54 -13.31 18.28 -7.66
CA ALA A 54 -12.31 18.64 -8.67
C ALA A 54 -10.89 18.60 -8.08
N ASP A 55 -10.71 19.19 -6.89
CA ASP A 55 -9.43 19.21 -6.17
C ASP A 55 -8.97 17.79 -5.79
N ALA A 56 -9.92 16.92 -5.45
CA ALA A 56 -9.63 15.51 -5.16
C ALA A 56 -9.05 14.79 -6.38
N GLU A 57 -9.70 14.93 -7.54
CA GLU A 57 -9.22 14.32 -8.79
C GLU A 57 -7.88 14.90 -9.22
N GLU A 58 -7.69 16.22 -9.11
CA GLU A 58 -6.41 16.87 -9.41
C GLU A 58 -5.28 16.33 -8.51
N PHE A 59 -5.53 16.20 -7.21
CA PHE A 59 -4.58 15.60 -6.28
C PHE A 59 -4.22 14.16 -6.67
N LYS A 60 -5.23 13.33 -6.97
CA LYS A 60 -5.02 11.94 -7.38
C LYS A 60 -4.17 11.87 -8.65
N ASN A 61 -4.51 12.63 -9.67
CA ASN A 61 -3.78 12.69 -10.93
C ASN A 61 -2.32 13.13 -10.73
N GLN A 62 -2.09 14.14 -9.90
CA GLN A 62 -0.73 14.63 -9.63
C GLN A 62 0.13 13.60 -8.89
N ILE A 63 -0.44 12.87 -7.93
CA ILE A 63 0.28 11.80 -7.23
C ILE A 63 0.64 10.68 -8.20
N HIS A 64 -0.30 10.23 -9.04
CA HIS A 64 -0.02 9.20 -10.05
C HIS A 64 1.09 9.65 -11.02
N HIS A 65 1.02 10.87 -11.53
CA HIS A 65 2.05 11.42 -12.40
C HIS A 65 3.44 11.42 -11.73
N CYS A 66 3.53 11.80 -10.45
CA CYS A 66 4.78 11.77 -9.70
C CYS A 66 5.30 10.33 -9.48
N LEU A 67 4.42 9.38 -9.21
CA LEU A 67 4.78 7.97 -9.07
C LEU A 67 5.28 7.36 -10.39
N ASP A 68 4.62 7.67 -11.50
CA ASP A 68 5.04 7.24 -12.84
C ASP A 68 6.41 7.84 -13.19
N SER A 69 6.59 9.13 -12.91
CA SER A 69 7.89 9.81 -13.07
C SER A 69 8.99 9.15 -12.24
N LEU A 70 8.69 8.69 -11.02
CA LEU A 70 9.63 7.98 -10.14
C LEU A 70 9.98 6.57 -10.64
N ILE A 71 9.08 5.95 -11.41
CA ILE A 71 9.35 4.66 -12.06
C ILE A 71 10.24 4.88 -13.29
N ASN A 72 9.92 5.89 -14.10
CA ASN A 72 10.60 6.17 -15.36
C ASN A 72 11.99 6.81 -15.18
N SER A 73 12.24 7.53 -14.08
CA SER A 73 13.52 8.20 -13.80
C SER A 73 14.65 7.26 -13.33
N LYS A 74 14.40 5.95 -13.17
CA LYS A 74 15.44 4.99 -12.72
C LYS A 74 16.50 4.65 -13.78
N SER A 75 16.54 5.32 -14.94
CA SER A 75 17.52 5.06 -16.00
C SER A 75 18.79 5.90 -15.93
N ASP A 76 18.90 6.94 -15.09
CA ASP A 76 20.08 7.80 -15.04
C ASP A 76 20.65 7.92 -13.61
N HIS A 77 21.74 7.20 -13.33
CA HIS A 77 22.59 7.41 -12.15
C HIS A 77 23.86 8.17 -12.56
N PRO A 78 24.39 9.09 -11.73
CA PRO A 78 25.04 8.65 -10.51
C PRO A 78 24.64 9.45 -9.26
N ALA A 79 24.61 8.72 -8.14
CA ALA A 79 24.77 9.31 -6.83
C ALA A 79 26.19 9.92 -6.74
N SER A 80 26.27 11.25 -6.72
CA SER A 80 27.43 11.96 -6.17
C SER A 80 26.92 13.13 -5.32
N CYS A 81 26.82 12.90 -4.01
CA CYS A 81 26.98 13.97 -3.05
C CYS A 81 28.28 13.67 -2.30
N ASP A 82 29.34 14.37 -2.69
CA ASP A 82 30.55 14.49 -1.90
C ASP A 82 30.19 15.16 -0.56
N GLY A 83 30.48 14.45 0.52
CA GLY A 83 30.28 14.87 1.90
C GLY A 83 30.92 13.83 2.80
N ASP A 84 32.22 14.01 3.05
CA ASP A 84 33.00 13.24 4.00
C ASP A 84 32.40 13.33 5.41
N GLU A 85 31.92 12.21 5.95
CA GLU A 85 32.22 11.79 7.32
C GLU A 85 31.96 10.29 7.52
N LYS A 86 32.99 9.60 8.01
CA LYS A 86 33.08 8.15 8.23
C LYS A 86 32.09 7.64 9.28
N ALA A 87 31.33 6.61 8.93
CA ALA A 87 31.04 5.49 9.83
C ALA A 87 31.05 4.18 9.03
N GLN A 88 31.84 3.21 9.49
CA GLN A 88 32.22 2.00 8.79
C GLN A 88 31.50 0.78 9.40
N ALA A 89 30.89 -0.02 8.50
CA ALA A 89 30.61 -1.48 8.57
C ALA A 89 29.53 -2.00 9.56
N ASP A 90 28.73 -3.04 9.27
CA ASP A 90 28.68 -3.98 8.14
C ASP A 90 27.31 -4.73 8.07
N LYS A 91 26.87 -4.99 6.83
CA LYS A 91 26.18 -6.18 6.28
C LYS A 91 25.01 -6.87 7.01
N SER A 92 23.82 -6.69 6.42
CA SER A 92 23.07 -7.70 5.64
C SER A 92 21.58 -7.66 5.95
N ILE A 93 20.84 -6.85 5.20
CA ILE A 93 19.40 -7.07 5.03
C ILE A 93 19.23 -7.54 3.60
N ASN A 94 19.04 -8.85 3.46
CA ASN A 94 18.73 -9.48 2.19
C ASN A 94 17.39 -8.91 1.70
N SER A 95 17.43 -8.20 0.57
CA SER A 95 16.31 -7.51 -0.10
C SER A 95 15.18 -8.44 -0.58
N SER A 96 15.18 -9.72 -0.19
CA SER A 96 14.26 -10.75 -0.69
C SER A 96 13.14 -11.13 0.29
N LYS A 97 12.87 -10.34 1.33
CA LYS A 97 11.84 -10.69 2.34
C LYS A 97 10.63 -9.76 2.43
N TYR A 98 10.57 -8.71 1.60
CA TYR A 98 9.39 -7.83 1.51
C TYR A 98 8.96 -7.64 0.05
N THR A 99 8.90 -8.77 -0.68
CA THR A 99 8.38 -8.87 -2.04
C THR A 99 7.49 -10.12 -2.11
N SER A 100 6.36 -10.05 -1.42
CA SER A 100 5.18 -10.93 -1.50
C SER A 100 4.25 -10.36 -0.44
N VAL A 101 3.07 -9.81 -0.72
CA VAL A 101 1.98 -10.42 -1.46
C VAL A 101 1.09 -9.26 -1.91
N TYR A 102 0.98 -8.99 -3.20
CA TYR A 102 -0.19 -8.43 -3.92
C TYR A 102 0.21 -8.44 -5.40
N ASP A 103 0.26 -9.66 -5.94
CA ASP A 103 0.31 -9.94 -7.36
C ASP A 103 -1.09 -9.69 -7.94
N ASP A 104 -1.22 -8.61 -8.70
CA ASP A 104 -2.38 -8.32 -9.55
C ASP A 104 -2.07 -8.87 -10.94
N SER A 105 -2.17 -10.19 -11.06
CA SER A 105 -2.17 -10.87 -12.35
C SER A 105 -3.22 -11.97 -12.31
N THR A 106 -4.30 -11.72 -13.05
CA THR A 106 -5.43 -12.61 -13.29
C THR A 106 -4.99 -14.03 -13.61
N ASP A 107 -5.47 -15.02 -12.85
CA ASP A 107 -5.41 -16.42 -13.26
C ASP A 107 -6.70 -17.14 -12.89
N ALA A 108 -7.38 -17.68 -13.90
CA ALA A 108 -8.69 -18.33 -13.83
C ALA A 108 -8.69 -19.69 -13.07
N ASN A 109 -7.74 -19.89 -12.16
CA ASN A 109 -7.45 -21.16 -11.49
C ASN A 109 -7.65 -21.13 -9.95
N LEU A 110 -8.00 -19.99 -9.38
CA LEU A 110 -8.33 -19.89 -7.94
C LEU A 110 -9.72 -20.48 -7.63
N THR A 111 -10.68 -20.31 -8.53
CA THR A 111 -12.06 -20.78 -8.36
C THR A 111 -12.16 -22.31 -8.32
N ASP A 112 -11.32 -23.02 -9.07
CA ASP A 112 -11.25 -24.50 -9.08
C ASP A 112 -10.52 -25.09 -7.86
N LYS A 113 -9.76 -24.27 -7.12
CA LYS A 113 -9.18 -24.67 -5.83
C LYS A 113 -10.14 -24.44 -4.67
N LEU A 114 -10.98 -23.40 -4.73
CA LEU A 114 -12.00 -23.14 -3.71
C LEU A 114 -13.15 -24.15 -3.76
N SER A 115 -13.52 -24.64 -4.95
CA SER A 115 -14.52 -25.70 -5.11
C SER A 115 -14.09 -27.07 -4.58
N ARG A 116 -12.77 -27.32 -4.43
CA ARG A 116 -12.24 -28.54 -3.82
C ARG A 116 -12.16 -28.48 -2.29
N ILE A 117 -12.35 -27.29 -1.70
CA ILE A 117 -12.29 -27.07 -0.25
C ILE A 117 -13.69 -27.11 0.39
N THR A 118 -14.77 -27.08 -0.41
CA THR A 118 -16.12 -27.30 0.13
C THR A 118 -16.26 -28.73 0.65
N VAL A 119 -16.19 -28.86 1.97
CA VAL A 119 -16.46 -30.10 2.71
C VAL A 119 -17.88 -30.55 2.38
N SER A 120 -17.97 -31.81 1.96
CA SER A 120 -19.17 -32.62 1.81
C SER A 120 -20.22 -32.33 2.89
N GLU A 121 -21.46 -32.07 2.46
CA GLU A 121 -22.65 -32.03 3.32
C GLU A 121 -22.69 -33.29 4.20
N ALA A 122 -22.41 -33.12 5.49
CA ALA A 122 -22.69 -34.14 6.48
C ALA A 122 -24.20 -34.21 6.68
N LYS A 123 -24.79 -35.21 6.04
CA LYS A 123 -26.17 -35.66 6.18
C LYS A 123 -26.49 -35.88 7.67
N ILE A 124 -27.22 -34.96 8.29
CA ILE A 124 -27.79 -35.19 9.63
C ILE A 124 -28.97 -36.15 9.42
N SER A 125 -28.75 -37.41 9.80
CA SER A 125 -29.78 -38.45 9.87
C SER A 125 -30.78 -38.07 10.96
N ALA A 126 -32.01 -37.75 10.57
CA ALA A 126 -33.12 -37.69 11.50
C ALA A 126 -33.63 -39.11 11.74
N ASP A 127 -33.47 -39.62 12.96
CA ASP A 127 -34.18 -40.82 13.40
C ASP A 127 -34.80 -40.62 14.79
N SER A 128 -36.11 -40.89 14.83
CA SER A 128 -36.96 -41.28 15.96
C SER A 128 -37.19 -40.32 17.14
N VAL A 129 -38.36 -39.67 17.14
CA VAL A 129 -39.26 -39.73 18.30
C VAL A 129 -40.67 -40.05 17.76
N SER A 130 -41.11 -41.29 17.93
CA SER A 130 -42.51 -41.67 17.76
C SER A 130 -43.23 -41.62 19.10
N ALA A 131 -44.48 -41.15 19.04
CA ALA A 131 -45.62 -41.42 19.92
C ALA A 131 -45.46 -41.12 21.42
#